data_AF-A0A182TFT5-F1
#
_entry.id   AF-A0A182TFT5-F1
#
_cell.length_a   1.000
_cell.length_b   1.000
_cell.length_c   1.000
_cell.angle_alpha   90.00
_cell.angle_beta   90.00
_cell.angle_gamma   90.00
#
_symmetry.space_group_name_H-M   'P 1'
#
loop_
_entity.id
_entity.type
_entity.pdbx_description
1 polymer ?
#
loop_
_entity_poly.entity_id
_entity_poly.type
_entity_poly.pdbx_seq_one_letter_code
_entity_poly.pdbx_strand_id
1 'polypeptide(L)'
;MDSHESVDALPLVSDEGFEHMEVSENLLSSMSDSEKEGAMGYSSGADTDTDEVPLQDRPFGEASFEDGLRLWALQTGQTHRALALLLAHIRQHQPHCKLPRDPRTLMHTPVSK
;
A
#
# COMPACT_ATOMS: atom_id res chain seq x y z
N MET A 1 41.42 -31.82 36.02
CA MET A 1 40.48 -30.80 35.53
C MET A 1 41.29 -29.56 35.21
N ASP A 2 40.90 -28.86 34.16
CA ASP A 2 41.56 -27.68 33.56
C ASP A 2 42.58 -27.95 32.45
N SER A 3 42.09 -27.81 31.22
CA SER A 3 42.85 -27.27 30.10
C SER A 3 41.88 -26.43 29.28
N HIS A 4 42.11 -25.11 29.32
CA HIS A 4 41.49 -24.10 28.49
C HIS A 4 41.85 -24.34 27.02
N GLU A 5 40.85 -24.35 26.14
CA GLU A 5 41.06 -24.04 24.73
C GLU A 5 40.17 -22.85 24.35
N SER A 6 40.87 -21.77 24.02
CA SER A 6 40.36 -20.50 23.52
C SER A 6 40.11 -20.64 22.02
N VAL A 7 38.89 -20.33 21.56
CA VAL A 7 38.67 -20.00 20.15
C VAL A 7 37.73 -18.81 20.01
N ASP A 8 38.29 -17.80 19.36
CA ASP A 8 37.67 -16.74 18.55
C ASP A 8 36.59 -15.84 19.14
N ALA A 9 37.08 -14.66 19.52
CA ALA A 9 36.35 -13.41 19.53
C ALA A 9 35.68 -13.14 18.17
N LEU A 10 34.36 -13.08 18.14
CA LEU A 10 33.64 -12.52 17.00
C LEU A 10 33.81 -10.99 17.01
N PRO A 11 34.23 -10.37 15.89
CA PRO A 11 34.32 -8.92 15.81
C PRO A 11 32.91 -8.31 15.88
N LEU A 12 32.75 -7.40 16.85
CA LEU A 12 31.68 -6.42 16.91
C LEU A 12 31.72 -5.62 15.60
N VAL A 13 30.75 -5.85 14.71
CA VAL A 13 30.50 -4.92 13.62
C VAL A 13 29.73 -3.73 14.18
N SER A 14 30.37 -2.58 14.03
CA SER A 14 29.96 -1.28 14.51
C SER A 14 28.59 -0.87 14.00
N ASP A 15 27.83 -0.35 14.95
CA ASP A 15 26.87 0.74 14.83
C ASP A 15 27.38 1.85 13.89
N GLU A 16 26.68 2.10 12.77
CA GLU A 16 26.63 3.41 12.10
C GLU A 16 25.30 3.57 11.34
N GLY A 17 24.42 4.43 11.86
CA GLY A 17 23.65 5.38 11.05
C GLY A 17 22.33 4.91 10.45
N PHE A 18 21.33 4.57 11.27
CA PHE A 18 19.94 4.78 10.84
C PHE A 18 19.59 6.24 11.09
N GLU A 19 19.69 7.07 10.04
CA GLU A 19 19.30 8.47 10.07
C GLU A 19 17.88 8.59 10.63
N HIS A 20 17.80 9.12 11.85
CA HIS A 20 16.58 9.47 12.55
C HIS A 20 15.98 10.67 11.81
N MET A 21 15.04 10.42 10.90
CA MET A 21 14.26 11.49 10.29
C MET A 21 13.31 12.04 11.35
N GLU A 22 13.78 13.07 12.06
CA GLU A 22 12.98 13.88 12.95
C GLU A 22 11.89 14.59 12.15
N VAL A 23 10.69 14.01 12.14
CA VAL A 23 9.48 14.71 11.70
C VAL A 23 9.23 15.82 12.71
N SER A 24 9.67 17.02 12.36
CA SER A 24 9.36 18.24 13.08
C SER A 24 7.88 18.55 12.90
N GLU A 25 7.03 18.01 13.77
CA GLU A 25 5.61 18.39 13.82
C GLU A 25 5.48 19.77 14.44
N ASN A 26 5.69 20.78 13.60
CA ASN A 26 5.45 22.17 13.95
C ASN A 26 3.93 22.38 14.04
N LEU A 27 3.43 22.21 15.26
CA LEU A 27 2.12 22.66 15.73
C LEU A 27 1.85 24.11 15.28
N LEU A 28 0.67 24.35 14.71
CA LEU A 28 -0.32 25.34 15.15
C LEU A 28 -1.13 25.95 13.98
N SER A 29 -2.45 25.95 14.21
CA SER A 29 -3.42 26.98 13.80
C SER A 29 -3.85 26.99 12.32
N SER A 30 -5.14 27.05 11.96
CA SER A 30 -6.27 27.67 12.65
C SER A 30 -7.57 26.89 12.43
N MET A 31 -8.35 26.83 13.51
CA MET A 31 -9.78 26.60 13.49
C MET A 31 -10.43 27.77 12.76
N SER A 32 -11.21 27.50 11.72
CA SER A 32 -12.07 28.49 11.08
C SER A 32 -13.50 27.97 11.12
N ASP A 33 -14.22 28.41 12.14
CA ASP A 33 -15.67 28.22 12.26
C ASP A 33 -16.35 29.20 11.29
N SER A 34 -17.21 28.67 10.42
CA SER A 34 -18.05 29.50 9.57
C SER A 34 -19.43 28.86 9.46
N GLU A 35 -20.30 29.27 10.39
CA GLU A 35 -21.74 29.09 10.33
C GLU A 35 -22.31 29.79 9.07
N LYS A 36 -23.00 29.03 8.22
CA LYS A 36 -24.03 29.60 7.35
C LYS A 36 -25.25 28.69 7.34
N GLU A 37 -26.32 29.18 7.92
CA GLU A 37 -27.63 28.57 7.90
C GLU A 37 -28.26 28.84 6.53
N GLY A 38 -28.70 27.77 5.86
CA GLY A 38 -29.18 27.84 4.48
C GLY A 38 -30.24 26.79 4.21
N ALA A 39 -31.49 27.22 4.38
CA ALA A 39 -32.71 26.78 3.69
C ALA A 39 -33.01 25.26 3.62
N MET A 40 -34.08 24.89 4.30
CA MET A 40 -34.76 23.60 4.22
C MET A 40 -35.26 23.36 2.79
N GLY A 41 -34.55 22.54 2.02
CA GLY A 41 -35.02 21.96 0.76
C GLY A 41 -35.32 20.49 0.97
N TYR A 42 -36.60 20.13 1.02
CA TYR A 42 -37.04 18.75 0.95
C TYR A 42 -36.65 18.21 -0.42
N SER A 43 -35.79 17.19 -0.48
CA SER A 43 -35.51 16.49 -1.72
C SER A 43 -35.41 15.00 -1.47
N SER A 44 -36.56 14.36 -1.69
CA SER A 44 -36.77 13.02 -2.25
C SER A 44 -35.74 11.96 -1.89
N GLY A 45 -36.19 11.03 -1.04
CA GLY A 45 -35.45 9.83 -0.63
C GLY A 45 -34.95 9.00 -1.81
N ALA A 46 -33.67 8.69 -1.73
CA ALA A 46 -33.04 7.50 -2.27
C ALA A 46 -31.89 7.17 -1.32
N ASP A 47 -32.22 6.60 -0.15
CA ASP A 47 -31.24 6.00 0.75
C ASP A 47 -30.72 4.71 0.12
N THR A 48 -29.95 4.85 -0.96
CA THR A 48 -28.94 3.84 -1.27
C THR A 48 -27.81 4.08 -0.30
N ASP A 49 -27.89 3.38 0.84
CA ASP A 49 -26.81 3.13 1.79
C ASP A 49 -25.67 2.44 1.04
N THR A 50 -24.98 3.22 0.22
CA THR A 50 -23.72 2.85 -0.40
C THR A 50 -22.72 3.33 0.61
N ASP A 51 -22.17 2.42 1.40
CA ASP A 51 -20.98 2.65 2.19
C ASP A 51 -19.89 3.21 1.26
N GLU A 52 -19.87 4.54 1.11
CA GLU A 52 -18.79 5.26 0.46
C GLU A 52 -17.59 5.10 1.38
N VAL A 53 -16.81 4.05 1.10
CA VAL A 53 -15.48 3.89 1.68
C VAL A 53 -14.75 5.22 1.46
N PRO A 54 -14.32 5.91 2.53
CA PRO A 54 -13.71 7.24 2.42
C PRO A 54 -12.62 7.25 1.34
N LEU A 55 -12.57 8.32 0.54
CA LEU A 55 -11.59 8.46 -0.56
C LEU A 55 -10.13 8.23 -0.13
N GLN A 56 -9.83 8.40 1.16
CA GLN A 56 -8.52 8.14 1.76
C GLN A 56 -8.10 6.66 1.69
N ASP A 57 -9.03 5.71 1.63
CA ASP A 57 -8.75 4.28 1.55
C ASP A 57 -8.66 3.76 0.10
N ARG A 58 -8.82 4.64 -0.90
CA ARG A 58 -8.69 4.32 -2.33
C ARG A 58 -7.51 5.05 -2.94
N PRO A 59 -6.26 4.59 -2.73
CA PRO A 59 -5.06 5.25 -3.26
C PRO A 59 -5.04 5.35 -4.79
N PHE A 60 -5.84 4.53 -5.48
CA PHE A 60 -5.99 4.54 -6.94
C PHE A 60 -7.38 5.00 -7.40
N GLY A 61 -8.16 5.65 -6.53
CA GLY A 61 -9.48 6.21 -6.84
C GLY A 61 -10.47 5.16 -7.36
N GLU A 62 -11.00 5.39 -8.55
CA GLU A 62 -11.97 4.52 -9.24
C GLU A 62 -11.32 3.47 -10.16
N ALA A 63 -9.98 3.31 -10.10
CA ALA A 63 -9.30 2.30 -10.89
C ALA A 63 -9.89 0.91 -10.61
N SER A 64 -10.03 0.10 -11.66
CA SER A 64 -10.43 -1.29 -11.49
C SER A 64 -9.42 -2.01 -10.59
N PHE A 65 -9.83 -3.11 -9.96
CA PHE A 65 -8.93 -3.88 -9.09
C PHE A 65 -7.62 -4.27 -9.79
N GLU A 66 -7.69 -4.65 -11.07
CA GLU A 66 -6.52 -4.97 -11.88
C GLU A 66 -5.65 -3.72 -12.13
N ASP A 67 -6.25 -2.60 -12.49
CA ASP A 67 -5.53 -1.36 -12.78
C ASP A 67 -4.90 -0.77 -11.52
N GLY A 68 -5.60 -0.78 -10.39
CA GLY A 68 -5.08 -0.38 -9.10
C GLY A 68 -3.90 -1.24 -8.65
N LEU A 69 -3.99 -2.56 -8.86
CA LEU A 69 -2.89 -3.48 -8.58
C LEU A 69 -1.67 -3.21 -9.49
N ARG A 70 -1.89 -2.92 -10.78
CA ARG A 70 -0.83 -2.51 -11.71
C ARG A 70 -0.18 -1.20 -11.29
N LEU A 71 -0.97 -0.19 -10.96
CA LEU A 71 -0.49 1.12 -10.51
C LEU A 71 0.32 0.99 -9.22
N TRP A 72 -0.17 0.20 -8.27
CA TRP A 72 0.58 -0.12 -7.04
C TRP A 72 1.93 -0.77 -7.34
N ALA A 73 1.94 -1.76 -8.24
CA ALA A 73 3.15 -2.47 -8.60
C ALA A 73 4.19 -1.56 -9.26
N LEU A 74 3.74 -0.64 -10.13
CA LEU A 74 4.58 0.38 -10.76
C LEU A 74 5.12 1.38 -9.73
N GLN A 75 4.23 1.90 -8.86
CA GLN A 75 4.59 2.90 -7.86
C GLN A 75 5.60 2.38 -6.84
N THR A 76 5.49 1.11 -6.45
CA THR A 76 6.36 0.48 -5.44
C THR A 76 7.53 -0.28 -6.04
N GLY A 77 7.67 -0.29 -7.37
CA GLY A 77 8.78 -0.96 -8.06
C GLY A 77 8.79 -2.48 -7.86
N GLN A 78 7.63 -3.14 -7.79
CA GLN A 78 7.58 -4.58 -7.58
C GLN A 78 8.18 -5.36 -8.74
N THR A 79 8.90 -6.42 -8.40
CA THR A 79 9.44 -7.35 -9.40
C THR A 79 8.34 -8.27 -9.93
N HIS A 80 8.52 -8.79 -11.16
CA HIS A 80 7.62 -9.82 -11.70
C HIS A 80 7.52 -11.05 -10.78
N ARG A 81 8.59 -11.41 -10.06
CA ARG A 81 8.56 -12.54 -9.14
C ARG A 81 7.67 -12.27 -7.94
N ALA A 82 7.73 -11.08 -7.35
CA ALA A 82 6.85 -10.68 -6.26
C ALA A 82 5.38 -10.68 -6.70
N LEU A 83 5.09 -10.11 -7.88
CA LEU A 83 3.76 -10.11 -8.46
C LEU A 83 3.23 -11.53 -8.73
N ALA A 84 4.07 -12.44 -9.26
CA ALA A 84 3.66 -13.82 -9.47
C ALA A 84 3.24 -14.53 -8.17
N LEU A 85 3.97 -14.29 -7.08
CA LEU A 85 3.64 -14.85 -5.76
C LEU A 85 2.35 -14.26 -5.22
N LEU A 86 2.18 -12.94 -5.32
CA LEU A 86 0.95 -12.26 -4.89
C LEU A 86 -0.26 -12.77 -5.69
N LEU A 87 -0.15 -12.85 -7.01
CA LEU A 87 -1.21 -13.37 -7.88
C LEU A 87 -1.56 -14.83 -7.55
N ALA A 88 -0.56 -15.67 -7.25
CA ALA A 88 -0.80 -17.03 -6.81
C ALA A 88 -1.55 -17.08 -5.47
N HIS A 89 -1.17 -16.23 -4.51
CA HIS A 89 -1.81 -16.14 -3.21
C HIS A 89 -3.25 -15.62 -3.31
N ILE A 90 -3.49 -14.56 -4.10
CA ILE A 90 -4.84 -14.04 -4.35
C ILE A 90 -5.72 -15.15 -4.95
N ARG A 91 -5.21 -15.92 -5.92
CA ARG A 91 -5.98 -17.01 -6.53
C ARG A 91 -6.29 -18.14 -5.58
N GLN A 92 -5.44 -18.39 -4.58
CA GLN A 92 -5.69 -19.38 -3.53
C GLN A 92 -6.87 -18.97 -2.65
N HIS A 93 -7.01 -17.68 -2.33
CA HIS A 93 -8.05 -17.18 -1.43
C HIS A 93 -9.29 -16.65 -2.17
N GLN A 94 -9.16 -16.28 -3.44
CA GLN A 94 -10.21 -15.72 -4.29
C GLN A 94 -10.18 -16.39 -5.67
N PRO A 95 -10.74 -17.62 -5.79
CA PRO A 95 -10.71 -18.37 -7.05
C PRO A 95 -11.52 -17.72 -8.18
N HIS A 96 -12.45 -16.81 -7.85
CA HIS A 96 -13.26 -16.06 -8.82
C HIS A 96 -12.62 -14.75 -9.29
N CYS A 97 -11.42 -14.43 -8.78
CA CYS A 97 -10.72 -13.21 -9.15
C CYS A 97 -10.23 -13.29 -10.61
N LYS A 98 -10.62 -12.32 -11.44
CA LYS A 98 -10.30 -12.27 -12.89
C LYS A 98 -8.89 -11.75 -13.19
N LEU A 99 -7.95 -11.88 -12.25
CA LEU A 99 -6.59 -11.42 -12.48
C LEU A 99 -5.81 -12.37 -13.40
N PRO A 100 -4.92 -11.84 -14.25
CA PRO A 100 -4.03 -12.65 -15.06
C PRO A 100 -3.08 -13.49 -14.20
N ARG A 101 -2.71 -14.68 -14.70
CA ARG A 101 -1.76 -15.56 -14.01
C ARG A 101 -0.32 -15.10 -14.17
N ASP A 102 0.02 -14.52 -15.32
CA ASP A 102 1.37 -14.04 -15.59
C ASP A 102 1.48 -12.57 -15.15
N PRO A 103 2.43 -12.22 -14.27
CA PRO A 103 2.72 -10.83 -13.92
C PRO A 103 3.06 -9.95 -15.13
N ARG A 104 3.60 -10.51 -16.22
CA ARG A 104 3.87 -9.72 -17.44
C ARG A 104 2.58 -9.26 -18.13
N THR A 105 1.56 -10.12 -18.12
CA THR A 105 0.23 -9.79 -18.63
C THR A 105 -0.42 -8.72 -17.78
N LEU A 106 -0.27 -8.80 -16.45
CA LEU A 106 -0.72 -7.74 -15.54
C LEU A 106 -0.05 -6.41 -15.86
N MET A 107 1.27 -6.40 -16.08
CA MET A 107 2.05 -5.18 -16.29
C MET A 107 2.04 -4.65 -17.73
N HIS A 108 1.33 -5.31 -18.66
CA HIS A 108 1.39 -5.03 -20.09
C HIS A 108 2.82 -4.91 -20.64
N THR A 109 3.76 -5.64 -20.06
CA THR A 109 5.16 -5.57 -20.48
C THR A 109 5.27 -6.20 -21.86
N PRO A 110 5.75 -5.47 -22.89
CA PRO A 110 5.91 -6.05 -24.21
C PRO A 110 6.92 -7.20 -24.14
N VAL A 111 6.57 -8.35 -24.73
CA VAL A 111 7.55 -9.42 -24.97
C VAL A 111 8.51 -8.91 -26.04
N SER A 112 9.74 -8.58 -25.63
CA SER A 112 10.78 -8.25 -26.60
C SER A 112 11.01 -9.48 -27.48
N LYS A 113 10.76 -9.33 -28.79
CA LYS A 113 10.95 -10.35 -29.81
C LYS A 113 12.40 -10.39 -30.28
#